data_AF-A0A409YG98-F1
#
_entry.id   AF-A0A409YG98-F1
#
_cell.length_a   1.000
_cell.length_b   1.000
_cell.length_c   1.000
_cell.angle_alpha   90.00
_cell.angle_beta   90.00
_cell.angle_gamma   90.00
#
_symmetry.space_group_name_H-M   'P 1'
#
loop_
_entity.id
_entity.type
_entity.pdbx_description
1 polymer ?
#
loop_
_entity_poly.entity_id
_entity_poly.type
_entity_poly.pdbx_seq_one_letter_code
_entity_poly.pdbx_strand_id
1 'polypeptide(L)'
;MLVPYLYLVTLASSLMVHALPQIGDPIPPPGLYCCPPYGPQGLPLNRQQVGPFAIFCYYSEGTDLGCFYNPGTGAGGSMGIGCPTQAPANPHPPTCPI
;
A
#
# COMPACT_ATOMS: atom_id res chain seq x y z
N MET A 1 -28.22 -32.84 49.14
CA MET A 1 -27.10 -31.87 49.10
C MET A 1 -25.95 -32.51 48.34
N LEU A 2 -25.67 -32.10 47.10
CA LEU A 2 -24.44 -32.44 46.34
C LEU A 2 -24.49 -31.73 44.97
N VAL A 3 -24.64 -30.39 45.02
CA VAL A 3 -24.53 -29.50 43.87
C VAL A 3 -23.52 -28.40 44.24
N PRO A 4 -22.21 -28.69 44.28
CA PRO A 4 -21.28 -27.63 43.88
C PRO A 4 -19.98 -28.09 43.20
N TYR A 5 -19.82 -29.37 42.83
CA TYR A 5 -18.53 -29.86 42.32
C TYR A 5 -18.29 -29.66 40.81
N LEU A 6 -19.32 -29.24 40.06
CA LEU A 6 -19.23 -29.07 38.59
C LEU A 6 -18.90 -27.64 38.13
N TYR A 7 -18.60 -26.72 39.06
CA TYR A 7 -18.39 -25.30 38.72
C TYR A 7 -16.93 -24.84 38.72
N LEU A 8 -15.96 -25.69 39.07
CA LEU A 8 -14.58 -25.25 39.33
C LEU A 8 -13.55 -25.58 38.24
N VAL A 9 -13.92 -26.24 37.13
CA VAL A 9 -12.95 -26.64 36.09
C VAL A 9 -13.30 -26.11 34.69
N THR A 10 -14.25 -25.19 34.59
CA THR A 10 -14.71 -24.60 33.31
C THR A 10 -14.40 -23.12 33.15
N LEU A 11 -13.46 -22.57 33.93
CA LEU A 11 -13.14 -21.13 33.92
C LEU A 11 -11.66 -20.79 33.68
N ALA A 12 -10.88 -21.71 33.12
CA ALA A 12 -9.53 -21.42 32.66
C ALA A 12 -9.41 -21.57 31.13
N SER A 13 -10.45 -21.16 30.40
CA SER A 13 -10.33 -20.73 29.01
C SER A 13 -9.58 -19.40 28.96
N SER A 14 -8.31 -19.39 29.36
CA SER A 14 -7.39 -18.31 29.07
C SER A 14 -7.02 -18.38 27.60
N LEU A 15 -7.97 -17.93 26.76
CA LEU A 15 -7.72 -17.51 25.39
C LEU A 15 -6.76 -16.32 25.48
N MET A 16 -5.46 -16.58 25.57
CA MET A 16 -4.44 -15.57 25.31
C MET A 16 -4.47 -15.30 23.81
N VAL A 17 -5.43 -14.49 23.39
CA VAL A 17 -5.36 -13.77 22.12
C VAL A 17 -4.15 -12.86 22.24
N HIS A 18 -3.01 -13.34 21.76
CA HIS A 18 -1.85 -12.50 21.53
C HIS A 18 -2.24 -11.55 20.40
N ALA A 19 -2.84 -10.42 20.77
CA ALA A 19 -2.92 -9.26 19.90
C ALA A 19 -1.48 -8.79 19.68
N LEU A 20 -0.82 -9.37 18.66
CA LEU A 20 0.36 -8.76 18.08
C LEU A 20 -0.03 -7.31 17.75
N PRO A 21 0.67 -6.29 18.27
CA PRO A 21 0.55 -4.98 17.67
C PRO A 21 1.05 -5.18 16.24
N GLN A 22 0.13 -5.10 15.28
CA GLN A 22 0.53 -4.86 13.90
C GLN A 22 1.17 -3.48 13.92
N ILE A 23 2.47 -3.43 14.22
CA ILE A 23 3.33 -2.32 13.88
C ILE A 23 3.45 -2.38 12.35
N GLY A 24 2.34 -2.09 11.66
CA GLY A 24 2.40 -1.74 10.27
C GLY A 24 3.19 -0.44 10.20
N ASP A 25 4.08 -0.34 9.20
CA ASP A 25 4.76 0.92 8.94
C ASP A 25 3.72 2.05 8.93
N PRO A 26 4.01 3.20 9.57
CA PRO A 26 3.07 4.30 9.62
C PRO A 26 2.62 4.64 8.21
N ILE A 27 1.30 4.78 8.00
CA ILE A 27 0.74 5.09 6.69
C ILE A 27 1.41 6.38 6.20
N PRO A 28 2.14 6.34 5.07
CA PRO A 28 2.85 7.51 4.60
C PRO A 28 1.85 8.61 4.22
N PRO A 29 2.18 9.89 4.46
CA PRO A 29 1.40 11.01 3.93
C PRO A 29 1.16 10.84 2.42
N PRO A 30 -0.06 11.15 1.93
CA PRO A 30 -0.36 11.02 0.51
C PRO A 30 0.47 11.99 -0.32
N GLY A 31 0.87 11.55 -1.50
CA GLY A 31 1.50 12.40 -2.50
C GLY A 31 2.94 12.79 -2.19
N LEU A 32 3.67 12.03 -1.36
CA LEU A 32 5.13 12.20 -1.20
C LEU A 32 5.91 11.87 -2.48
N TYR A 33 5.38 10.95 -3.29
CA TYR A 33 5.90 10.56 -4.59
C TYR A 33 4.76 10.55 -5.61
N CYS A 34 5.10 10.86 -6.86
CA CYS A 34 4.14 10.88 -7.96
C CYS A 34 4.58 9.96 -9.09
N CYS A 35 3.66 9.63 -9.99
CA CYS A 35 4.01 8.83 -11.15
C CYS A 35 5.10 9.50 -11.99
N PRO A 36 6.11 8.75 -12.46
CA PRO A 36 6.99 9.23 -13.52
C PRO A 36 6.19 9.69 -14.74
N PRO A 37 6.61 10.75 -15.45
CA PRO A 37 5.89 11.27 -16.62
C PRO A 37 5.89 10.28 -17.80
N TYR A 38 6.87 9.38 -17.84
CA TYR A 38 7.01 8.33 -18.83
C TYR A 38 7.20 6.97 -18.15
N GLY A 39 6.55 5.96 -18.71
CA GLY A 39 6.52 4.63 -18.15
C GLY A 39 6.98 3.56 -19.14
N PRO A 40 6.35 2.37 -19.14
CA PRO A 40 6.68 1.28 -20.03
C PRO A 40 6.73 1.75 -21.48
N GLN A 41 7.79 1.36 -22.20
CA GLN A 41 7.97 1.68 -23.62
C GLN A 41 8.02 3.19 -23.94
N GLY A 42 8.26 4.04 -22.93
CA GLY A 42 8.27 5.50 -23.10
C GLY A 42 6.89 6.12 -23.26
N LEU A 43 5.82 5.40 -22.92
CA LEU A 43 4.46 5.92 -22.99
C LEU A 43 4.24 7.04 -21.96
N PRO A 44 3.50 8.11 -22.32
CA PRO A 44 3.22 9.23 -21.41
C PRO A 44 2.19 8.85 -20.34
N LEU A 45 2.31 9.44 -19.16
CA LEU A 45 1.35 9.28 -18.07
C LEU A 45 -0.03 9.80 -18.52
N ASN A 46 -1.05 8.95 -18.40
CA ASN A 46 -2.44 9.32 -18.69
C ASN A 46 -3.20 9.65 -17.40
N ARG A 47 -3.11 8.76 -16.40
CA ARG A 47 -3.74 8.95 -15.09
C ARG A 47 -2.87 8.39 -13.99
N GLN A 48 -3.05 8.94 -12.79
CA GLN A 48 -2.47 8.41 -11.58
C GLN A 48 -3.49 8.31 -10.44
N GLN A 49 -3.32 7.30 -9.59
CA GLN A 49 -4.05 7.16 -8.34
C GLN A 49 -3.04 6.99 -7.21
N VAL A 50 -3.06 7.92 -6.26
CA VAL A 50 -2.17 7.90 -5.09
C VAL A 50 -2.97 7.41 -3.89
N GLY A 51 -2.74 6.17 -3.48
CA GLY A 51 -3.34 5.56 -2.30
C GLY A 51 -2.35 5.43 -1.14
N PRO A 52 -2.84 5.11 0.06
CA PRO A 52 -2.01 4.95 1.26
C PRO A 52 -1.03 3.77 1.19
N PHE A 53 -1.26 2.81 0.28
CA PHE A 53 -0.45 1.59 0.17
C PHE A 53 0.25 1.44 -1.19
N ALA A 54 -0.23 2.15 -2.22
CA ALA A 54 0.34 2.08 -3.56
C ALA A 54 0.00 3.33 -4.36
N ILE A 55 0.91 3.72 -5.24
CA ILE A 55 0.71 4.67 -6.33
C ILE A 55 0.50 3.85 -7.60
N PHE A 56 -0.60 4.07 -8.30
CA PHE A 56 -0.94 3.40 -9.56
C PHE A 56 -0.78 4.39 -10.72
N CYS A 57 0.07 4.06 -11.67
CA CYS A 57 0.37 4.88 -12.84
C CYS A 57 -0.12 4.16 -14.08
N TYR A 58 -1.00 4.79 -14.87
CA TYR A 58 -1.44 4.24 -16.14
C TYR A 58 -0.88 5.09 -17.26
N TYR A 59 -0.19 4.43 -18.19
CA TYR A 59 0.53 5.07 -19.27
C TYR A 59 -0.22 4.84 -20.58
N SER A 60 -0.49 5.91 -21.34
CA SER A 60 -1.33 5.94 -22.55
C SER A 60 -2.82 5.64 -22.32
N GLU A 61 -3.67 6.27 -23.15
CA GLU A 61 -5.11 5.99 -23.16
C GLU A 61 -5.37 4.63 -23.83
N GLY A 62 -6.23 3.80 -23.22
CA GLY A 62 -6.64 2.52 -23.81
C GLY A 62 -5.64 1.36 -23.66
N THR A 63 -4.56 1.52 -22.89
CA THR A 63 -3.63 0.44 -22.57
C THR A 63 -3.69 0.04 -21.11
N ASP A 64 -3.59 -1.26 -20.83
CA ASP A 64 -3.46 -1.80 -19.46
C ASP A 64 -2.02 -1.73 -18.92
N LEU A 65 -1.14 -1.00 -19.61
CA LEU A 65 0.25 -0.82 -19.21
C LEU A 65 0.33 0.20 -18.08
N GLY A 66 0.69 -0.28 -16.89
CA GLY A 66 0.84 0.54 -15.71
C GLY A 66 2.03 0.14 -14.85
N CYS A 67 2.44 1.06 -13.97
CA CYS A 67 3.46 0.83 -12.96
C CYS A 67 2.89 1.10 -11.57
N PHE A 68 3.47 0.44 -10.57
CA PHE A 68 3.06 0.58 -9.18
C PHE A 68 4.25 1.02 -8.34
N TYR A 69 4.04 1.95 -7.42
CA TYR A 69 5.10 2.45 -6.54
C TYR A 69 4.66 2.46 -5.08
N ASN A 70 5.61 2.25 -4.18
CA ASN A 70 5.41 2.44 -2.76
C ASN A 70 5.20 3.95 -2.47
N PRO A 71 4.12 4.34 -1.78
CA PRO A 71 3.80 5.75 -1.56
C PRO A 71 4.72 6.44 -0.54
N GLY A 72 5.43 5.69 0.31
CA GLY A 72 6.34 6.22 1.32
C GLY A 72 7.80 6.27 0.88
N THR A 73 8.21 5.46 -0.08
CA THR A 73 9.60 5.40 -0.56
C THR A 73 9.76 5.70 -2.05
N GLY A 74 8.67 5.69 -2.81
CA GLY A 74 8.67 5.77 -4.27
C GLY A 74 9.25 4.54 -4.97
N ALA A 75 9.63 3.48 -4.25
CA ALA A 75 10.20 2.28 -4.86
C ALA A 75 9.16 1.55 -5.72
N GLY A 76 9.53 1.19 -6.94
CA GLY A 76 8.67 0.48 -7.87
C GLY A 76 8.43 -0.97 -7.46
N GLY A 77 7.16 -1.37 -7.39
CA GLY A 77 6.75 -2.77 -7.38
C GLY A 77 6.72 -3.26 -8.83
N SER A 78 7.59 -4.20 -9.16
CA SER A 78 7.79 -4.72 -10.52
C SER A 78 6.52 -5.36 -11.09
N MET A 79 5.75 -4.59 -11.85
CA MET A 79 4.81 -5.11 -12.84
C MET A 79 4.95 -4.25 -14.09
N GLY A 80 5.52 -4.82 -15.16
CA GLY A 80 5.70 -4.17 -16.45
C GLY A 80 7.17 -3.98 -16.86
N ILE A 81 7.58 -4.62 -17.96
CA ILE A 81 8.87 -4.36 -18.60
C ILE A 81 8.91 -2.88 -19.01
N GLY A 82 9.95 -2.16 -18.58
CA GLY A 82 10.14 -0.74 -18.92
C GLY A 82 9.55 0.26 -17.92
N CYS A 83 9.01 -0.19 -16.77
CA CYS A 83 8.69 0.71 -15.67
C CYS A 83 9.97 1.31 -15.05
N PRO A 84 10.01 2.63 -14.78
CA PRO A 84 11.03 3.21 -13.91
C PRO A 84 11.02 2.52 -12.55
N THR A 85 12.20 2.26 -11.99
CA THR A 85 12.35 1.58 -10.69
C THR A 85 12.01 2.48 -9.51
N GLN A 86 11.95 3.79 -9.72
CA GLN A 86 11.74 4.80 -8.70
C GLN A 86 10.80 5.89 -9.20
N ALA A 87 9.77 6.17 -8.41
CA ALA A 87 8.92 7.34 -8.58
C ALA A 87 9.66 8.60 -8.10
N PRO A 88 9.54 9.73 -8.82
CA PRO A 88 10.07 11.02 -8.37
C PRO A 88 9.35 11.49 -7.09
N ALA A 89 10.11 12.14 -6.21
CA ALA A 89 9.54 12.85 -5.07
C ALA A 89 8.69 14.02 -5.57
N ASN A 90 7.55 14.24 -4.90
CA ASN A 90 6.66 15.35 -5.22
C ASN A 90 7.16 16.64 -4.56
N PRO A 91 7.45 17.72 -5.31
CA PRO A 91 7.79 19.00 -4.73
C PRO A 91 6.59 19.71 -4.07
N HIS A 92 5.36 19.28 -4.38
CA HIS A 92 4.12 19.89 -3.88
C HIS A 92 3.09 18.88 -3.33
N PRO A 93 3.42 18.10 -2.28
CA PRO A 93 2.45 17.22 -1.63
C PRO A 93 1.24 18.00 -1.09
N PRO A 94 0.02 17.41 -1.10
CA PRO A 94 -0.31 16.02 -1.47
C PRO A 94 -0.69 15.84 -2.95
N THR A 95 -0.68 16.92 -3.73
CA THR A 95 -1.17 16.94 -5.11
C THR A 95 -0.13 16.45 -6.09
N CYS A 96 -0.46 15.41 -6.85
CA CYS A 96 0.35 14.96 -7.98
C CYS A 96 -0.28 15.45 -9.30
N PRO A 97 0.35 16.39 -10.02
CA PRO A 97 -0.12 16.80 -11.33
C PRO A 97 0.15 15.73 -12.39
N ILE A 98 -0.68 15.71 -13.43
CA ILE A 98 -0.49 14.94 -14.67
C ILE A 98 0.00 15.92 -15.73
#